data_AF-A0AAW4S182-F1
#
_entry.id   AF-A0AAW4S182-F1
#
_cell.length_a   1.000
_cell.length_b   1.000
_cell.length_c   1.000
_cell.angle_alpha   90.00
_cell.angle_beta   90.00
_cell.angle_gamma   90.00
#
_symmetry.space_group_name_H-M   'P 1'
#
loop_
_entity.id
_entity.type
_entity.pdbx_description
1 polymer ?
#
loop_
_entity_poly.entity_id
_entity_poly.type
_entity_poly.pdbx_seq_one_letter_code
_entity_poly.pdbx_strand_id
1 'polypeptide(L)'
;MYRELSIWKRIDAKRAVHFRCFEDVASHLFCVQSADFYALPVTVDARRELDRQFIELFIEVEPKKRSRWFATVEQAVAAHEEEFSSMARIIAERERKR
;
A
#
# COMPACT_ATOMS: atom_id res chain seq x y z
N MET A 1 -16.04 3.84 -10.44
CA MET A 1 -16.06 2.41 -10.06
C MET A 1 -14.63 1.92 -10.08
N TYR A 2 -14.24 1.10 -9.11
CA TYR A 2 -12.86 0.62 -8.99
C TYR A 2 -12.80 -0.90 -9.05
N ARG A 3 -11.74 -1.45 -9.63
CA ARG A 3 -11.38 -2.86 -9.57
C ARG A 3 -10.20 -3.02 -8.62
N GLU A 4 -10.29 -3.91 -7.65
CA GLU A 4 -9.17 -4.23 -6.75
C GLU A 4 -8.15 -5.14 -7.46
N LEU A 5 -6.86 -4.88 -7.24
CA LEU A 5 -5.75 -5.72 -7.68
C LEU A 5 -4.83 -6.04 -6.49
N SER A 6 -4.52 -7.33 -6.35
CA SER A 6 -3.68 -7.87 -5.27
C SER A 6 -2.27 -8.09 -5.79
N ILE A 7 -1.29 -7.35 -5.28
CA ILE A 7 0.11 -7.41 -5.72
C ILE A 7 1.00 -7.85 -4.56
N TRP A 8 1.62 -9.01 -4.70
CA TRP A 8 2.49 -9.59 -3.66
C TRP A 8 3.95 -9.43 -4.02
N LYS A 9 4.74 -8.93 -3.06
CA LYS A 9 6.20 -8.91 -3.14
C LYS A 9 6.77 -9.66 -1.96
N ARG A 10 7.56 -10.69 -2.25
CA ARG A 10 8.34 -11.41 -1.24
C ARG A 10 9.53 -10.56 -0.81
N ILE A 11 9.69 -10.36 0.50
CA ILE A 11 10.83 -9.63 1.06
C ILE A 11 11.95 -10.61 1.38
N ASP A 12 11.64 -11.68 2.11
CA ASP A 12 12.59 -12.74 2.43
C ASP A 12 11.87 -14.08 2.75
N ALA A 13 12.55 -14.99 3.46
CA ALA A 13 12.01 -16.30 3.84
C ALA A 13 10.79 -16.24 4.77
N LYS A 14 10.61 -15.15 5.52
CA LYS A 14 9.57 -15.02 6.55
C LYS A 14 8.71 -13.78 6.39
N ARG A 15 9.02 -12.88 5.46
CA ARG A 15 8.33 -11.60 5.28
C ARG A 15 7.87 -11.38 3.84
N ALA A 16 6.71 -10.76 3.72
CA ALA A 16 6.15 -10.31 2.45
C ALA A 16 5.38 -9.00 2.65
N VAL A 17 5.17 -8.28 1.55
CA VAL A 17 4.26 -7.13 1.49
C VAL A 17 3.20 -7.39 0.43
N HIS A 18 1.97 -7.00 0.74
CA HIS A 18 0.82 -7.05 -0.15
C HIS A 18 0.38 -5.62 -0.44
N PHE A 19 0.65 -5.16 -1.66
CA PHE A 19 0.15 -3.88 -2.14
C PHE A 19 -1.29 -4.09 -2.62
N ARG A 20 -2.21 -3.38 -1.97
CA ARG A 20 -3.64 -3.37 -2.30
C ARG A 20 -3.89 -2.22 -3.26
N CYS A 21 -4.07 -2.55 -4.53
CA CYS A 21 -4.19 -1.57 -5.60
C CYS A 21 -5.62 -1.44 -6.09
N PHE A 22 -5.95 -0.27 -6.64
CA PHE A 22 -7.16 -0.08 -7.44
C PHE A 22 -6.82 0.32 -8.86
N GLU A 23 -7.64 -0.16 -9.78
CA GLU A 23 -7.83 0.39 -11.11
C GLU A 23 -9.12 1.19 -11.14
N ASP A 24 -9.10 2.41 -11.67
CA ASP A 24 -10.32 3.13 -12.01
C ASP A 24 -10.82 2.63 -13.36
N VAL A 25 -11.99 1.99 -13.35
CA VAL A 25 -12.54 1.31 -14.53
C VAL A 25 -12.80 2.28 -15.69
N ALA A 26 -13.00 3.57 -15.41
CA ALA A 26 -13.23 4.57 -16.46
C ALA A 26 -11.95 5.03 -17.16
N SER A 27 -10.84 5.16 -16.41
CA SER A 27 -9.59 5.72 -16.94
C SER A 27 -8.51 4.67 -17.18
N HIS A 28 -8.69 3.45 -16.66
CA HIS A 28 -7.69 2.38 -16.63
C HIS A 28 -6.36 2.81 -15.99
N LEU A 29 -6.40 3.81 -15.11
CA LEU A 29 -5.26 4.20 -14.28
C LEU A 29 -5.27 3.40 -12.98
N PHE A 30 -4.09 3.28 -12.37
CA PHE A 30 -3.86 2.45 -11.19
C PHE A 30 -3.29 3.26 -10.03
N CYS A 31 -3.67 2.91 -8.81
CA CYS A 31 -3.07 3.47 -7.59
C CYS A 31 -2.88 2.39 -6.51
N VAL A 32 -1.94 2.62 -5.60
CA VAL A 32 -1.84 1.85 -4.34
C VAL A 32 -2.72 2.53 -3.29
N GLN A 33 -3.59 1.76 -2.62
CA GLN A 33 -4.36 2.26 -1.47
C GLN A 33 -3.63 1.99 -0.15
N SER A 34 -3.11 0.77 0.03
CA SER A 34 -2.33 0.37 1.20
C SER A 34 -1.23 -0.64 0.85
N ALA A 35 -0.23 -0.73 1.71
CA ALA A 35 0.81 -1.74 1.69
C ALA A 35 0.78 -2.51 3.02
N ASP A 36 0.30 -3.75 2.95
CA ASP A 36 0.08 -4.59 4.12
C ASP A 36 1.32 -5.49 4.33
N PHE A 37 2.04 -5.31 5.44
CA PHE A 37 3.25 -6.08 5.75
C PHE A 37 2.93 -7.30 6.61
N TYR A 38 3.42 -8.46 6.17
CA TYR A 38 3.23 -9.73 6.85
C TYR A 38 4.58 -10.34 7.27
N ALA A 39 4.59 -10.96 8.45
CA ALA A 39 5.69 -11.79 8.94
C ALA A 39 5.14 -13.13 9.44
N LEU A 40 5.89 -14.22 9.27
CA LEU A 40 5.52 -15.53 9.80
C LEU A 40 5.83 -15.66 11.30
N PRO A 41 4.91 -16.21 12.12
CA PRO A 41 3.57 -16.67 11.75
C PRO A 41 2.58 -15.50 11.58
N VAL A 42 1.71 -15.58 10.57
CA VAL A 42 0.63 -14.60 10.38
C VAL A 42 -0.49 -14.90 11.36
N THR A 43 -0.89 -13.91 12.17
CA THR A 43 -2.01 -14.03 13.10
C THR A 43 -3.33 -13.64 12.43
N VAL A 44 -4.43 -14.25 12.86
CA VAL A 44 -5.78 -13.92 12.38
C VAL A 44 -6.13 -12.47 12.68
N ASP A 45 -5.76 -11.97 13.87
CA ASP A 45 -6.07 -10.61 14.28
C ASP A 45 -5.33 -9.56 13.45
N ALA A 46 -4.04 -9.79 13.15
CA ALA A 46 -3.28 -8.89 12.28
C ALA A 46 -3.90 -8.81 10.89
N ARG A 47 -4.35 -9.94 10.34
CA ARG A 47 -5.02 -9.96 9.03
C ARG A 47 -6.36 -9.23 9.06
N ARG A 48 -7.18 -9.48 10.07
CA ARG A 48 -8.50 -8.82 10.23
C ARG A 48 -8.36 -7.30 10.34
N GLU A 49 -7.34 -6.84 11.06
CA GLU A 49 -7.09 -5.43 11.23
C GLU A 49 -6.69 -4.74 9.92
N LEU A 50 -5.84 -5.37 9.11
CA LEU A 50 -5.47 -4.88 7.77
C LEU A 50 -6.66 -4.88 6.79
N ASP A 51 -7.50 -5.91 6.86
CA ASP A 51 -8.73 -5.99 6.04
C ASP A 51 -9.72 -4.88 6.44
N ARG A 52 -9.92 -4.66 7.74
CA ARG A 52 -10.75 -3.56 8.29
C ARG A 52 -10.25 -2.20 7.82
N GLN A 53 -8.95 -1.92 8.03
CA GLN A 53 -8.34 -0.64 7.67
C GLN A 53 -8.51 -0.32 6.19
N PHE A 54 -8.29 -1.27 5.28
CA PHE A 54 -8.47 -1.01 3.86
C PHE A 54 -9.91 -0.63 3.49
N ILE A 55 -10.89 -1.34 4.06
CA ILE A 55 -12.31 -1.06 3.80
C ILE A 55 -12.67 0.34 4.31
N GLU A 56 -12.24 0.67 5.53
CA GLU A 56 -12.44 2.00 6.10
C GLU A 56 -11.78 3.09 5.25
N LEU A 57 -10.53 2.88 4.84
CA LEU A 57 -9.78 3.79 3.98
C LEU A 57 -10.45 4.03 2.62
N PHE A 58 -11.16 3.05 2.08
CA PHE A 58 -11.96 3.18 0.87
C PHE A 58 -13.25 3.99 1.09
N ILE A 59 -13.92 3.79 2.23
CA ILE A 59 -15.17 4.47 2.58
C ILE A 59 -14.92 5.94 2.96
N GLU A 60 -13.90 6.19 3.78
CA GLU A 60 -13.62 7.52 4.34
C GLU A 60 -13.17 8.53 3.29
N VAL A 61 -12.32 8.09 2.35
CA VAL A 61 -11.73 8.98 1.33
C VAL A 61 -11.70 8.28 -0.01
N GLU A 62 -12.38 8.89 -0.99
CA GLU A 62 -12.35 8.45 -2.38
C GLU A 62 -10.90 8.22 -2.86
N PRO A 63 -10.59 7.05 -3.45
CA PRO A 63 -9.24 6.72 -3.92
C PRO A 63 -8.57 7.80 -4.79
N LYS A 64 -9.37 8.52 -5.60
CA LYS A 64 -8.91 9.64 -6.45
C LYS A 64 -8.38 10.85 -5.69
N LYS A 65 -8.77 11.03 -4.42
CA LYS A 65 -8.38 12.18 -3.60
C LYS A 65 -7.19 11.89 -2.68
N ARG A 66 -6.89 10.61 -2.44
CA ARG A 66 -5.85 10.17 -1.50
C ARG A 66 -4.58 9.62 -2.14
N SER A 67 -4.69 9.07 -3.34
CA SER A 67 -3.59 8.34 -3.99
C SER A 67 -3.19 8.99 -5.30
N ARG A 68 -1.92 8.84 -5.65
CA ARG A 68 -1.42 9.15 -6.99
C ARG A 68 -1.78 8.02 -7.95
N TRP A 69 -2.12 8.39 -9.19
CA TRP A 69 -2.60 7.48 -10.23
C TRP A 69 -1.61 7.39 -11.38
N PHE A 70 -1.41 6.18 -11.88
CA PHE A 70 -0.37 5.84 -12.85
C PHE A 70 -0.92 4.97 -13.98
N ALA A 71 -0.19 4.90 -15.09
CA ALA A 71 -0.61 4.13 -16.26
C ALA A 71 -0.47 2.61 -16.06
N THR A 72 0.39 2.17 -15.14
CA THR A 72 0.55 0.74 -14.81
C THR A 72 0.62 0.51 -13.31
N VAL A 73 0.34 -0.73 -12.90
CA VAL A 73 0.42 -1.16 -11.51
C VAL A 73 1.87 -1.12 -11.00
N GLU A 74 2.84 -1.48 -11.83
CA GLU A 74 4.27 -1.45 -11.49
C GLU A 74 4.73 -0.02 -11.18
N GLN A 75 4.27 0.96 -11.97
CA GLN A 75 4.55 2.38 -11.71
C GLN A 75 3.93 2.84 -10.39
N ALA A 76 2.68 2.44 -10.11
CA ALA A 76 2.01 2.77 -8.87
C ALA A 76 2.74 2.20 -7.65
N VAL A 77 3.18 0.94 -7.72
CA VAL A 77 3.95 0.28 -6.65
C VAL A 77 5.32 0.95 -6.49
N ALA A 78 6.06 1.18 -7.58
CA ALA A 78 7.39 1.80 -7.50
C ALA A 78 7.34 3.21 -6.87
N ALA A 79 6.37 4.03 -7.27
CA ALA A 79 6.18 5.37 -6.69
C ALA A 79 5.82 5.31 -5.20
N HIS A 80 5.01 4.34 -4.79
CA HIS A 80 4.66 4.13 -3.39
C HIS A 80 5.88 3.70 -2.56
N GLU A 81 6.68 2.75 -3.07
CA GLU A 81 7.90 2.31 -2.39
C GLU A 81 8.92 3.45 -2.24
N GLU A 82 9.08 4.29 -3.26
CA GLU A 82 9.96 5.46 -3.22
C GLU A 82 9.51 6.47 -2.15
N GLU A 83 8.23 6.83 -2.17
CA GLU A 83 7.64 7.77 -1.21
C GLU A 83 7.88 7.31 0.23
N PHE A 84 7.53 6.06 0.55
CA PHE A 84 7.64 5.55 1.92
C PHE A 84 9.09 5.25 2.33
N SER A 85 9.98 4.88 1.40
CA SER A 85 11.42 4.78 1.69
C SER A 85 12.01 6.15 2.03
N SER A 86 11.60 7.20 1.31
CA SER A 86 12.06 8.57 1.59
C SER A 86 11.58 9.05 2.96
N MET A 87 10.31 8.79 3.32
CA MET A 87 9.75 9.12 4.61
C MET A 87 10.47 8.42 5.77
N ALA A 88 10.76 7.13 5.63
CA ALA A 88 11.50 6.37 6.64
C ALA A 88 12.89 6.97 6.92
N ARG A 89 13.61 7.43 5.88
CA ARG A 89 14.91 8.10 6.04
C ARG A 89 14.78 9.43 6.79
N ILE A 90 13.80 10.26 6.41
CA ILE A 90 13.55 11.56 7.04
C ILE A 90 13.25 11.39 8.54
N ILE A 91 12.43 10.40 8.90
CA ILE A 91 12.10 10.11 10.31
C ILE A 91 13.36 9.70 11.08
N ALA A 92 14.14 8.76 10.54
CA ALA A 92 15.38 8.29 11.17
C ALA A 92 16.42 9.42 11.38
N GLU A 93 16.53 10.36 10.44
CA GLU A 93 17.41 11.52 10.59
C GLU A 93 16.95 12.50 11.68
N ARG A 94 15.63 12.67 11.85
CA ARG A 94 15.05 13.51 12.90
C ARG A 94 15.25 12.90 14.29
N GLU A 95 15.11 11.58 14.42
CA GLU A 95 15.33 10.88 15.68
C GLU A 95 16.79 10.92 16.13
N ARG A 96 17.76 10.85 15.19
CA ARG A 96 19.20 10.97 15.50
C ARG A 96 19.65 12.35 15.97
N LYS A 97 18.85 13.39 15.72
CA LYS A 97 19.13 14.78 16.08
C LYS A 97 18.44 15.22 17.39
N ARG A 98 17.67 14.34 18.02
CA ARG A 98 17.09 14.51 19.36
C ARG A 98 17.94 13.82 20.40
#